data_AF-A0A6G0YZP5-F1
#
_entry.id   AF-A0A6G0YZP5-F1
#
_cell.length_a   1.000
_cell.length_b   1.000
_cell.length_c   1.000
_cell.angle_alpha   90.00
_cell.angle_beta   90.00
_cell.angle_gamma   90.00
#
_symmetry.space_group_name_H-M   'P 1'
#
loop_
_entity.id
_entity.type
_entity.pdbx_description
1 polymer ?
#
loop_
_entity_poly.entity_id
_entity_poly.type
_entity_poly.pdbx_seq_one_letter_code
_entity_poly.pdbx_strand_id
1 'polypeptide(L)'
;MGMLVPTPSNGNSTDFLMEHKMRQDPRLYDAKYAQHKYGASMNCSPLVLPLIKGFRRIVYSVYQYPELLDSSNMCMRDWRCIAEDIWTVVISFNDLV
;
A
#
# COMPACT_ATOMS: atom_id res chain seq x y z
N MET A 1 29.86 10.23 -2.67
CA MET A 1 28.70 9.92 -1.81
C MET A 1 27.50 9.73 -2.75
N GLY A 2 26.83 8.58 -2.72
CA GLY A 2 25.69 8.31 -3.62
C GLY A 2 24.43 9.00 -3.10
N MET A 3 23.78 9.80 -3.93
CA MET A 3 22.51 10.45 -3.60
C MET A 3 21.39 9.40 -3.66
N LEU A 4 20.59 9.30 -2.59
CA LEU A 4 19.38 8.50 -2.63
C LEU A 4 18.35 9.24 -3.47
N VAL A 5 17.78 8.55 -4.45
CA VAL A 5 16.74 9.09 -5.32
C VAL A 5 15.50 8.21 -5.23
N PRO A 6 14.28 8.79 -5.33
CA PRO A 6 13.06 8.01 -5.42
C PRO A 6 13.15 7.02 -6.59
N THR A 7 12.55 5.85 -6.42
CA THR A 7 12.57 4.83 -7.49
C THR A 7 11.71 5.34 -8.65
N PRO A 8 12.24 5.48 -9.87
CA PRO A 8 11.47 6.01 -10.98
C PRO A 8 10.33 5.04 -11.35
N SER A 9 9.14 5.59 -11.63
CA SER A 9 8.09 4.85 -12.34
C SER A 9 8.50 4.79 -13.80
N ASN A 10 9.12 3.67 -14.19
CA ASN A 10 9.21 3.32 -15.60
C ASN A 10 7.80 2.83 -15.93
N GLY A 11 7.06 3.49 -16.83
CA GLY A 11 5.64 3.26 -17.17
C GLY A 11 5.26 1.85 -17.65
N ASN A 12 6.06 0.86 -17.28
CA ASN A 12 5.99 -0.56 -17.51
C ASN A 12 6.13 -1.21 -16.11
N SER A 13 5.01 -1.62 -15.51
CA SER A 13 4.93 -2.58 -14.39
C SER A 13 5.54 -2.22 -13.02
N THR A 14 6.13 -1.03 -12.83
CA THR A 14 6.75 -0.65 -11.53
C THR A 14 5.78 -0.05 -10.51
N ASP A 15 4.53 0.26 -10.90
CA ASP A 15 3.49 0.83 -10.03
C ASP A 15 3.12 -0.06 -8.83
N PHE A 16 3.44 -1.35 -8.90
CA PHE A 16 3.22 -2.32 -7.82
C PHE A 16 4.50 -2.79 -7.13
N LEU A 17 5.65 -2.14 -7.38
CA LEU A 17 6.93 -2.62 -6.83
C LEU A 17 6.92 -2.67 -5.30
N MET A 18 6.34 -1.65 -4.65
CA MET A 18 6.24 -1.63 -3.18
C MET A 18 5.36 -2.77 -2.69
N GLU A 19 4.14 -2.90 -3.22
CA GLU A 19 3.21 -3.95 -2.82
C GLU A 19 3.80 -5.35 -3.07
N HIS A 20 4.46 -5.56 -4.22
CA HIS A 20 5.13 -6.79 -4.56
C HIS A 20 6.20 -7.18 -3.54
N LYS A 21 7.06 -6.22 -3.14
CA LYS A 21 8.06 -6.44 -2.09
C LYS A 21 7.41 -6.74 -0.74
N MET A 22 6.32 -6.07 -0.41
CA MET A 22 5.59 -6.31 0.85
C MET A 22 4.97 -7.71 0.90
N ARG A 23 4.44 -8.22 -0.23
CA ARG A 23 3.93 -9.61 -0.31
C ARG A 23 5.01 -10.68 -0.12
N GLN A 24 6.27 -10.33 -0.35
CA GLN A 24 7.41 -11.24 -0.14
C GLN A 24 7.95 -11.20 1.30
N ASP A 25 7.62 -10.16 2.08
CA ASP A 25 8.09 -10.03 3.47
C ASP A 25 7.07 -10.63 4.45
N PRO A 26 7.39 -11.73 5.15
CA PRO A 26 6.47 -12.38 6.09
C PRO A 26 6.14 -11.52 7.32
N ARG A 27 6.88 -10.43 7.58
CA ARG A 27 6.56 -9.46 8.64
C ARG A 27 5.42 -8.52 8.22
N LEU A 28 5.25 -8.33 6.92
CA LEU A 28 4.26 -7.41 6.33
C LEU A 28 3.09 -8.17 5.68
N TYR A 29 3.25 -9.46 5.36
CA TYR A 29 2.20 -10.23 4.70
C TYR A 29 2.11 -11.69 5.18
N ASP A 30 0.94 -12.06 5.69
CA ASP A 30 0.58 -13.42 6.06
C ASP A 30 -0.03 -14.17 4.87
N ALA A 31 0.85 -14.72 4.03
CA ALA A 31 0.46 -15.43 2.81
C ALA A 31 -0.43 -16.65 3.08
N LYS A 32 -0.22 -17.36 4.20
CA LYS A 32 -1.01 -18.55 4.56
C LYS A 32 -2.44 -18.18 4.90
N TYR A 33 -2.61 -17.13 5.70
CA TYR A 33 -3.94 -16.61 6.01
C TYR A 33 -4.65 -16.07 4.76
N ALA A 34 -3.93 -15.30 3.93
CA ALA A 34 -4.49 -14.75 2.71
C ALA A 34 -4.94 -15.85 1.73
N GLN A 35 -4.14 -16.90 1.55
CA GLN A 35 -4.50 -18.07 0.73
C GLN A 35 -5.77 -18.76 1.26
N HIS A 36 -5.89 -18.92 2.58
CA HIS A 36 -7.06 -19.55 3.20
C HIS A 36 -8.33 -18.69 3.05
N LYS A 37 -8.21 -17.37 3.19
CA LYS A 37 -9.35 -16.44 3.15
C LYS A 37 -9.80 -16.08 1.72
N TYR A 38 -8.85 -15.85 0.82
CA TYR A 38 -9.11 -15.31 -0.52
C TYR A 38 -8.91 -16.34 -1.64
N GLY A 39 -8.32 -17.50 -1.35
CA GLY A 39 -8.20 -18.59 -2.32
C GLY A 39 -7.44 -18.19 -3.58
N ALA A 40 -8.05 -18.44 -4.75
CA ALA A 40 -7.49 -18.10 -6.05
C ALA A 40 -7.30 -16.57 -6.25
N SER A 41 -8.06 -15.75 -5.52
CA SER A 41 -8.01 -14.28 -5.62
C SER A 41 -6.96 -13.64 -4.72
N MET A 42 -6.09 -14.43 -4.08
CA MET A 42 -5.06 -13.95 -3.14
C MET A 42 -4.17 -12.85 -3.74
N ASN A 43 -3.79 -12.95 -5.01
CA ASN A 43 -2.91 -11.97 -5.65
C ASN A 43 -3.56 -10.59 -5.85
N CYS A 44 -4.90 -10.52 -5.88
CA CYS A 44 -5.67 -9.28 -5.96
C CYS A 44 -6.29 -8.87 -4.61
N SER A 45 -5.99 -9.62 -3.55
CA SER A 45 -6.56 -9.37 -2.22
C SER A 45 -5.75 -8.31 -1.46
N PRO A 46 -6.36 -7.56 -0.53
CA PRO A 46 -5.62 -6.69 0.38
C PRO A 46 -4.52 -7.44 1.14
N LEU A 47 -3.48 -6.72 1.55
CA LEU A 47 -2.43 -7.27 2.39
C LEU A 47 -2.97 -7.55 3.80
N VAL A 48 -2.42 -8.56 4.46
CA VAL A 48 -2.83 -8.96 5.81
C VAL A 48 -1.60 -9.10 6.67
N LEU A 49 -1.56 -8.43 7.83
CA LEU A 49 -0.47 -8.60 8.79
C LEU A 49 -0.56 -9.94 9.54
N PRO A 50 0.59 -10.50 9.98
CA PRO A 50 0.61 -11.63 10.90
C PRO A 50 -0.23 -11.38 12.16
N LEU A 51 -0.89 -12.42 12.67
CA LEU A 51 -1.73 -12.30 13.86
C LEU A 51 -0.87 -12.03 15.11
N ILE A 52 -1.25 -11.01 15.86
CA ILE A 52 -0.75 -10.75 17.21
C ILE A 52 -1.82 -11.19 18.21
N LYS A 53 -1.45 -12.07 19.14
CA LYS A 53 -2.38 -12.62 20.14
C LYS A 53 -3.02 -11.49 20.94
N GLY A 54 -4.35 -11.52 21.08
CA GLY A 54 -5.12 -10.51 21.80
C GLY A 54 -5.55 -9.30 20.97
N PHE A 55 -5.13 -9.21 19.70
CA PHE A 55 -5.52 -8.12 18.81
C PHE A 55 -6.34 -8.61 17.62
N ARG A 56 -7.13 -7.69 17.03
CA ARG A 56 -7.80 -7.94 15.76
C ARG A 56 -6.76 -7.99 14.65
N ARG A 57 -7.00 -8.85 13.66
CA ARG A 57 -6.13 -8.95 12.48
C ARG A 57 -6.25 -7.70 11.62
N ILE A 58 -5.11 -7.16 11.19
CA ILE A 58 -5.03 -5.96 10.37
C ILE A 58 -5.00 -6.36 8.90
N VAL A 59 -5.91 -5.77 8.13
CA VAL A 59 -6.01 -5.88 6.68
C VAL A 59 -5.80 -4.48 6.11
N TYR A 60 -4.96 -4.33 5.10
CA TYR A 60 -4.58 -3.03 4.56
C TYR A 60 -4.30 -3.10 3.05
N SER A 61 -4.45 -1.98 2.37
CA SER A 61 -4.09 -1.81 0.96
C SER A 61 -2.98 -0.78 0.84
N VAL A 62 -2.17 -0.89 -0.20
CA VAL A 62 -1.08 0.06 -0.48
C VAL A 62 -1.46 0.84 -1.73
N TYR A 63 -1.40 2.16 -1.62
CA TYR A 63 -1.53 3.06 -2.76
C TYR A 63 -0.18 3.74 -2.95
N GLN A 64 0.40 3.58 -4.14
CA GLN A 64 1.67 4.19 -4.52
C GLN A 64 1.41 5.27 -5.56
N TYR A 65 1.86 6.50 -5.29
CA TYR A 65 1.77 7.58 -6.27
C TYR A 65 2.66 7.27 -7.48
N PRO A 66 2.24 7.65 -8.70
CA PRO A 66 3.04 7.47 -9.92
C PRO A 66 4.42 8.13 -9.84
N GLU A 67 4.46 9.34 -9.27
CA GLU A 67 5.71 10.05 -9.00
C GLU A 67 5.99 10.05 -7.50
N LEU A 68 7.11 9.45 -7.11
CA LEU A 68 7.58 9.49 -5.74
C LEU A 68 8.49 10.71 -5.55
N LEU A 69 8.17 11.53 -4.55
CA LEU A 69 8.91 12.73 -4.23
C LEU A 69 9.83 12.48 -3.03
N ASP A 70 10.98 13.14 -3.03
CA ASP A 70 11.67 13.42 -1.77
C ASP A 70 10.82 14.42 -0.98
N SER A 71 10.66 14.19 0.32
CA SER A 71 9.91 15.06 1.22
C SER A 71 10.37 16.51 1.20
N SER A 72 11.67 16.77 0.95
CA SER A 72 12.20 18.13 0.80
C SER A 72 11.68 18.84 -0.44
N ASN A 73 11.21 18.09 -1.44
CA ASN A 73 10.68 18.61 -2.70
C ASN A 73 9.15 18.72 -2.69
N MET A 74 8.48 18.28 -1.63
CA MET A 74 7.02 18.40 -1.50
C MET A 74 6.60 19.85 -1.30
N CYS A 75 5.52 20.25 -1.98
CA CYS A 75 4.88 21.55 -1.85
C CYS A 75 3.42 21.41 -1.36
N MET A 76 2.76 22.55 -1.07
CA MET A 76 1.38 22.56 -0.57
C MET A 76 0.37 21.85 -1.48
N ARG A 77 0.67 21.72 -2.79
CA ARG A 77 -0.17 20.97 -3.73
C ARG A 77 -0.15 19.48 -3.42
N ASP A 78 1.02 18.91 -3.13
CA ASP A 78 1.19 17.49 -2.88
C ASP A 78 0.48 17.10 -1.57
N TRP A 79 0.59 17.93 -0.54
CA TRP A 79 -0.15 17.77 0.71
C TRP A 79 -1.67 17.84 0.52
N ARG A 80 -2.15 18.73 -0.37
CA ARG A 80 -3.58 18.78 -0.73
C ARG A 80 -4.03 17.48 -1.37
N CYS A 81 -3.27 16.96 -2.34
CA CYS A 81 -3.60 15.70 -3.00
C CYS A 81 -3.69 14.54 -2.00
N ILE A 82 -2.72 14.42 -1.09
CA ILE A 82 -2.77 13.41 -0.01
C ILE A 82 -4.05 13.56 0.83
N ALA A 83 -4.43 14.78 1.19
CA ALA A 83 -5.64 15.03 1.99
C ALA A 83 -6.93 14.67 1.22
N GLU A 84 -7.01 15.02 -0.06
CA GLU A 84 -8.13 14.70 -0.94
C GLU A 84 -8.27 13.19 -1.14
N ASP A 85 -7.16 12.47 -1.30
CA ASP A 85 -7.17 11.00 -1.45
C ASP A 85 -7.63 10.32 -0.17
N ILE A 86 -7.15 10.75 1.00
CA ILE A 86 -7.62 10.24 2.30
C ILE A 86 -9.12 10.48 2.45
N TRP A 87 -9.60 11.69 2.14
CA TRP A 87 -11.02 12.03 2.20
C TRP A 87 -11.86 11.15 1.29
N THR A 88 -11.43 10.96 0.04
CA THR A 88 -12.11 10.13 -0.97
C THR A 88 -12.23 8.68 -0.50
N VAL A 89 -11.16 8.12 0.06
CA VAL A 89 -11.16 6.76 0.60
C VAL A 89 -12.08 6.65 1.83
N VAL A 90 -12.04 7.63 2.75
CA VAL A 90 -12.89 7.62 3.95
C VAL A 90 -14.37 7.70 3.60
N ILE A 91 -14.76 8.57 2.67
CA ILE A 91 -16.15 8.64 2.19
C ILE A 91 -16.55 7.31 1.56
N SER A 92 -15.76 6.82 0.60
CA SER A 92 -16.06 5.56 -0.10
C SER A 92 -16.17 4.37 0.86
N PHE A 93 -15.40 4.38 1.96
CA PHE A 93 -15.46 3.34 2.97
C PHE A 93 -16.72 3.44 3.84
N ASN A 94 -17.17 4.65 4.16
CA ASN A 94 -18.41 4.87 4.92
C ASN A 94 -19.67 4.55 4.10
N ASP A 95 -19.62 4.71 2.78
CA ASP A 95 -20.74 4.36 1.87
C ASP A 95 -20.90 2.83 1.68
N LEU A 96 -19.97 2.02 2.20
CA LEU A 96 -19.99 0.56 2.16
C LEU A 96 -20.45 -0.09 3.49
N VAL A 97 -20.99 0.70 4.42
CA VAL A 97 -21.56 0.23 5.71
C VAL A 97 -23.07 0.33 5.71
#